data_AF-A0A0V7ZT23-F1
#
_entry.id   AF-A0A0V7ZT23-F1
#
_cell.length_a   1.000
_cell.length_b   1.000
_cell.length_c   1.000
_cell.angle_alpha   90.00
_cell.angle_beta   90.00
_cell.angle_gamma   90.00
#
_symmetry.space_group_name_H-M   'P 1'
#
loop_
_entity.id
_entity.type
_entity.pdbx_description
1 polymer ?
#
loop_
_entity_poly.entity_id
_entity_poly.type
_entity_poly.pdbx_seq_one_letter_code
_entity_poly.pdbx_strand_id
1 'polypeptide(L)' 'MFGFSELKQTKVYQEAKQEGKVEGKLEAVPFMLNLGATVEQIAEALDLDIELVRLVALKANTKPQ' A
#
# COMPACT_ATOMS: atom_id res chain seq x y z
N MET A 1 30.51 -19.36 8.78
CA MET A 1 29.18 -19.31 9.41
C MET A 1 28.59 -17.95 9.09
N PHE A 2 27.66 -17.88 8.13
CA PHE A 2 27.04 -16.62 7.72
C PHE A 2 26.01 -16.21 8.79
N GLY A 3 26.36 -15.18 9.55
CA GLY A 3 25.52 -14.65 10.60
C GLY A 3 24.38 -13.83 10.03
N PHE A 4 23.16 -14.11 10.47
CA PHE A 4 21.92 -13.36 10.21
C PHE A 4 21.96 -11.84 10.51
N SER A 5 23.10 -11.30 10.93
CA SER A 5 23.28 -9.89 11.31
C SER A 5 23.61 -8.96 10.14
N GLU A 6 24.10 -9.46 8.99
CA GLU A 6 24.45 -8.61 7.82
C GLU A 6 23.25 -8.26 6.93
N LEU A 7 22.13 -8.98 7.03
CA LEU A 7 20.92 -8.73 6.24
C LEU A 7 20.05 -7.59 6.76
N LYS A 8 20.33 -7.06 7.96
CA LYS A 8 19.61 -5.88 8.50
C LYS A 8 20.15 -4.55 7.97
N GLN A 9 21.27 -4.57 7.25
CA GLN A 9 21.94 -3.37 6.74
C GLN A 9 22.03 -3.34 5.19
N THR A 10 21.45 -4.33 4.51
CA THR A 10 21.30 -4.30 3.06
C THR A 10 20.09 -3.43 2.70
N LYS A 11 20.25 -2.56 1.69
CA LYS A 11 19.21 -1.66 1.14
C LYS A 11 17.84 -2.34 0.97
N VAL A 12 17.86 -3.64 0.69
CA VAL A 12 16.72 -4.55 0.59
C VAL A 12 15.77 -4.50 1.81
N TYR A 13 16.26 -4.34 3.04
CA TYR A 13 15.39 -4.28 4.23
C TYR A 13 14.67 -2.93 4.36
N GLN A 14 15.29 -1.85 3.86
CA GLN A 14 14.65 -0.53 3.85
C GLN A 14 13.59 -0.44 2.75
N GLU A 15 13.86 -1.03 1.58
CA GLU A 15 12.90 -1.15 0.48
C GLU A 15 11.70 -2.02 0.89
N ALA A 16 11.93 -3.23 1.44
CA ALA A 16 10.84 -4.12 1.87
C ALA A 16 9.96 -3.52 2.98
N LYS A 17 10.54 -2.71 3.89
CA LYS A 17 9.76 -2.03 4.94
C LYS A 17 8.93 -0.87 4.40
N GLN A 18 9.41 -0.19 3.35
CA GLN A 18 8.65 0.86 2.67
C GLN A 18 7.55 0.27 1.80
N GLU A 19 7.85 -0.80 1.06
CA GLU A 19 6.88 -1.55 0.25
C GLU A 19 5.75 -2.12 1.11
N GLY A 20 6.06 -2.81 2.22
CA GLY A 20 5.02 -3.35 3.11
C GLY A 20 4.14 -2.28 3.77
N LYS A 21 4.66 -1.07 4.00
CA LYS A 21 3.87 0.05 4.53
C LYS A 21 2.94 0.63 3.47
N VAL A 22 3.36 0.66 2.20
CA VAL A 22 2.53 1.14 1.09
C VAL A 22 1.47 0.09 0.75
N GLU A 23 1.83 -1.18 0.64
CA GLU A 23 0.89 -2.27 0.37
C GLU A 23 -0.22 -2.35 1.43
N GLY A 24 0.12 -2.29 2.72
CA GLY A 24 -0.90 -2.32 3.79
C GLY A 24 -1.84 -1.12 3.78
N LYS A 25 -1.37 0.05 3.35
CA LYS A 25 -2.24 1.23 3.15
C LYS A 25 -3.15 1.04 1.94
N LEU A 26 -2.63 0.48 0.84
CA LEU A 26 -3.40 0.22 -0.38
C LEU A 26 -4.48 -0.85 -0.16
N GLU A 27 -4.23 -1.86 0.66
CA GLU A 27 -5.26 -2.85 1.03
C GLU A 27 -6.43 -2.25 1.81
N ALA A 28 -6.24 -1.11 2.49
CA ALA A 28 -7.31 -0.38 3.18
C ALA A 28 -8.19 0.44 2.21
N VAL A 29 -7.71 0.75 1.00
CA VAL A 29 -8.43 1.59 0.02
C VAL A 29 -9.82 1.04 -0.32
N PRO A 30 -10.00 -0.25 -0.67
CA PRO A 30 -11.34 -0.78 -0.99
C PRO A 30 -12.29 -0.74 0.20
N PHE A 31 -11.76 -0.94 1.41
CA PHE A 31 -12.56 -0.85 2.64
C PHE A 31 -13.02 0.59 2.90
N MET A 32 -12.13 1.58 2.73
CA MET A 32 -12.49 2.99 2.88
C MET A 32 -13.51 3.45 1.83
N LEU A 33 -13.39 3.00 0.59
CA LEU A 33 -14.38 3.24 -0.47
C LEU A 33 -15.75 2.65 -0.10
N ASN A 34 -15.78 1.43 0.45
CA ASN A 34 -17.02 0.80 0.93
C ASN A 34 -17.66 1.54 2.11
N LEU A 35 -16.87 2.24 2.92
CA LEU A 35 -17.36 3.13 3.98
C LEU A 35 -17.84 4.50 3.45
N GLY A 36 -17.73 4.75 2.15
CA GLY A 36 -18.17 5.98 1.49
C GLY A 36 -17.12 7.08 1.40
N ALA A 37 -15.85 6.80 1.70
CA ALA A 37 -14.77 7.75 1.48
C ALA A 37 -14.46 7.89 -0.02
N THR A 38 -14.03 9.08 -0.46
CA THR A 38 -13.62 9.30 -1.85
C THR A 38 -12.14 8.99 -2.08
N VAL A 39 -11.74 8.79 -3.33
CA VAL A 39 -10.34 8.53 -3.72
C VAL A 39 -9.41 9.64 -3.25
N GLU A 40 -9.86 10.90 -3.33
CA GLU A 40 -9.15 12.09 -2.88
C GLU A 40 -8.92 12.07 -1.37
N GLN A 41 -9.96 11.78 -0.59
CA GLN A 41 -9.89 11.72 0.88
C GLN A 41 -8.97 10.58 1.34
N ILE A 42 -9.00 9.45 0.65
CA ILE A 42 -8.15 8.30 0.94
C ILE A 42 -6.68 8.62 0.62
N ALA A 43 -6.42 9.27 -0.52
CA ALA A 43 -5.08 9.71 -0.91
C ALA A 43 -4.49 10.69 0.11
N GLU A 44 -5.27 11.67 0.56
CA GLU A 44 -4.86 12.62 1.60
C GLU A 44 -4.65 11.93 2.95
N ALA A 45 -5.61 11.11 3.40
CA ALA A 45 -5.56 10.45 4.71
C ALA A 45 -4.42 9.43 4.83
N LEU A 46 -4.09 8.75 3.73
CA LEU A 46 -3.02 7.76 3.68
C LEU A 46 -1.69 8.34 3.21
N ASP A 47 -1.63 9.62 2.86
CA ASP A 47 -0.46 10.28 2.27
C ASP A 47 0.08 9.45 1.09
N LEU A 48 -0.83 9.15 0.15
CA LEU A 48 -0.58 8.36 -1.04
C LEU A 48 -0.90 9.16 -2.30
N ASP A 49 -0.28 8.77 -3.41
CA ASP A 49 -0.59 9.33 -4.70
C ASP A 49 -2.04 9.00 -5.12
N ILE A 50 -2.78 10.02 -5.56
CA ILE A 50 -4.18 9.88 -5.94
C ILE A 50 -4.38 8.90 -7.12
N GLU A 51 -3.44 8.83 -8.05
CA GLU A 51 -3.49 7.90 -9.18
C GLU A 51 -3.26 6.46 -8.72
N LEU A 52 -2.43 6.27 -7.70
CA LEU A 52 -2.22 4.96 -7.08
C LEU A 52 -3.49 4.47 -6.36
N VAL A 53 -4.15 5.36 -5.60
CA VAL A 53 -5.43 5.05 -4.95
C VAL A 53 -6.51 4.76 -5.98
N ARG A 54 -6.58 5.54 -7.08
CA ARG A 54 -7.48 5.30 -8.22
C ARG A 54 -7.24 3.93 -8.86
N LEU A 55 -5.99 3.56 -9.10
CA LEU A 55 -5.64 2.27 -9.68
C LEU A 55 -6.08 1.10 -8.79
N VAL A 56 -5.89 1.21 -7.47
CA VAL A 56 -6.34 0.20 -6.52
C VAL A 56 -7.86 0.15 -6.41
N ALA A 57 -8.54 1.30 -6.42
CA ALA A 57 -10.00 1.39 -6.46
C ALA A 57 -10.57 0.68 -7.70
N LEU A 58 -9.98 0.91 -8.87
CA LEU A 58 -10.35 0.25 -10.11
C LEU A 58 -10.11 -1.26 -10.02
N LYS A 59 -8.92 -1.68 -9.56
CA LYS A 59 -8.57 -3.10 -9.40
C LYS A 59 -9.51 -3.83 -8.44
N ALA A 60 -9.94 -3.17 -7.37
CA ALA A 60 -10.88 -3.70 -6.39
C ALA A 60 -12.29 -3.85 -6.97
N ASN A 61 -12.74 -2.90 -7.79
CA ASN A 61 -14.01 -2.97 -8.50
C ASN A 61 -13.99 -3.97 -9.68
N THR A 62 -12.81 -4.33 -10.20
CA THR A 62 -12.65 -5.27 -11.31
C THR A 62 -12.39 -6.72 -10.88
N LYS A 63 -12.39 -7.08 -9.59
CA LYS A 63 -12.39 -8.51 -9.21
C LYS A 63 -13.74 -9.10 -9.61
N PRO A 64 -13.82 -9.94 -10.66
CA PRO A 64 -15.04 -10.67 -10.94
C PRO A 64 -15.20 -11.72 -9.85
N GLN A 65 -16.43 -11.84 -9.36
CA GLN A 65 -16.87 -12.96 -8.52
C GLN A 65 -16.76 -14.27 -9.29
#